data_AF-A0AA42Y7P5-F1
#
_entry.id   AF-A0AA42Y7P5-F1
#
_cell.length_a   1.000
_cell.length_b   1.000
_cell.length_c   1.000
_cell.angle_alpha   90.00
_cell.angle_beta   90.00
_cell.angle_gamma   90.00
#
_symmetry.space_group_name_H-M   'P 1'
#
loop_
_entity.id
_entity.type
_entity.pdbx_description
1 polymer ?
#
loop_
_entity_poly.entity_id
_entity_poly.type
_entity_poly.pdbx_seq_one_letter_code
_entity_poly.pdbx_strand_id
1 'polypeptide(L)'
;MLWAEHVTRNSARSRDDVYEEVRKHFSDAEIVELTLISGFFNMFNRFMDSLQIPVEVQSEVDKIKRSLNLDPEKVRTYLQTVLENWPASFPDPGATRR
;
A
#
# COMPACT_ATOMS: atom_id res chain seq x y z
N MET A 1 19.54 8.21 7.21
CA MET A 1 18.55 8.89 8.08
C MET A 1 18.55 10.41 7.95
N LEU A 2 19.66 11.07 7.59
CA LEU A 2 19.75 12.54 7.52
C LEU A 2 18.69 13.20 6.61
N TRP A 3 18.43 12.63 5.43
CA TRP A 3 17.48 13.20 4.46
C TRP A 3 16.04 13.24 4.97
N ALA A 4 15.53 12.12 5.48
CA ALA A 4 14.14 12.02 5.96
C ALA A 4 13.88 13.02 7.10
N GLU A 5 14.82 13.22 8.02
CA GLU A 5 14.71 14.22 9.08
C GLU A 5 14.55 15.64 8.49
N HIS A 6 15.39 15.99 7.52
CA HIS A 6 15.32 17.30 6.86
C HIS A 6 14.04 17.50 6.06
N VAL A 7 13.50 16.44 5.44
CA VAL A 7 12.19 16.47 4.78
C VAL A 7 11.07 16.65 5.80
N THR A 8 11.08 15.90 6.90
CA THR A 8 10.08 16.02 7.98
C THR A 8 10.08 17.42 8.62
N ARG A 9 11.26 17.99 8.86
CA ARG A 9 11.46 19.34 9.43
C ARG A 9 11.33 20.47 8.40
N ASN A 10 11.06 20.14 7.13
CA ASN A 10 10.98 21.09 6.02
C ASN A 10 12.22 22.01 5.89
N SER A 11 13.41 21.44 6.09
CA SER A 11 14.70 22.15 6.01
C SER A 11 15.60 21.65 4.88
N ALA A 12 15.18 20.61 4.14
CA ALA A 12 15.94 20.02 3.04
C ALA A 12 16.36 21.06 1.98
N ARG A 13 15.51 22.06 1.71
CA ARG A 13 15.78 23.11 0.72
C ARG A 13 17.01 23.97 1.03
N SER A 14 17.38 24.12 2.30
CA SER A 14 18.55 24.93 2.69
C SER A 14 19.77 24.07 3.06
N ARG A 15 19.76 22.79 2.70
CA ARG A 15 20.79 21.80 3.09
C ARG A 15 21.31 21.05 1.86
N ASP A 16 21.91 21.79 0.95
CA ASP A 16 22.57 21.24 -0.24
C ASP A 16 23.67 20.25 0.14
N ASP A 17 24.39 20.51 1.24
CA ASP A 17 25.38 19.59 1.81
C ASP A 17 24.79 18.20 2.10
N VAL A 18 23.57 18.14 2.61
CA VAL A 18 22.89 16.87 2.89
C VAL A 18 22.41 16.20 1.62
N TYR A 19 21.89 16.98 0.66
CA TYR A 19 21.50 16.45 -0.64
C TYR A 19 22.70 15.83 -1.36
N GLU A 20 23.86 16.49 -1.32
CA GLU A 20 25.12 16.01 -1.88
C GLU A 20 25.66 14.74 -1.23
N GLU A 21 25.46 14.53 0.06
CA GLU A 21 25.81 13.25 0.69
C GLU A 21 24.85 12.12 0.29
N VAL A 22 23.55 12.41 0.17
CA VAL A 22 22.54 11.39 -0.14
C VAL A 22 22.72 10.85 -1.57
N ARG A 23 23.01 11.71 -2.54
CA ARG A 23 23.28 11.32 -3.94
C ARG A 23 24.56 10.53 -4.18
N LYS A 24 25.44 10.39 -3.18
CA LYS A 24 26.54 9.42 -3.25
C LYS A 24 26.07 7.99 -3.09
N HIS A 25 24.90 7.78 -2.50
CA HIS A 25 24.38 6.46 -2.12
C HIS A 25 23.10 6.08 -2.85
N PHE A 26 22.37 7.05 -3.39
CA PHE A 26 21.09 6.86 -4.06
C PHE A 26 21.08 7.57 -5.42
N SER A 27 20.42 6.96 -6.38
CA SER A 27 20.08 7.60 -7.66
C SER A 27 19.02 8.70 -7.47
N ASP A 28 18.90 9.59 -8.45
CA ASP A 28 17.91 10.66 -8.43
C ASP A 28 16.47 10.12 -8.26
N ALA A 29 16.17 8.98 -8.90
CA ALA A 29 14.88 8.31 -8.76
C ALA A 29 14.63 7.81 -7.33
N GLU A 30 15.62 7.14 -6.73
CA GLU A 30 15.52 6.67 -5.34
C GLU A 30 15.40 7.83 -4.34
N ILE A 31 16.04 8.97 -4.61
CA ILE A 31 15.89 10.17 -3.78
C ILE A 31 14.48 10.75 -3.90
N VAL A 32 13.90 10.77 -5.10
CA VAL A 32 12.51 11.17 -5.30
C VAL A 32 11.57 10.26 -4.53
N GLU A 33 11.74 8.94 -4.62
CA GLU A 33 10.94 7.95 -3.88
C GLU A 33 11.10 8.10 -2.36
N LEU A 34 12.33 8.23 -1.88
CA LEU A 34 12.63 8.46 -0.46
C LEU A 34 11.95 9.75 0.06
N THR A 35 11.98 10.81 -0.75
CA THR A 35 11.33 12.09 -0.44
C THR A 35 9.81 11.95 -0.42
N LEU A 36 9.26 11.23 -1.40
CA LEU A 36 7.82 10.95 -1.49
C LEU A 36 7.32 10.20 -0.26
N ILE A 37 8.00 9.11 0.13
CA ILE A 37 7.63 8.31 1.30
C ILE A 37 7.75 9.14 2.58
N SER A 38 8.83 9.89 2.75
CA SER A 38 9.04 10.76 3.92
C SER A 38 7.94 11.84 4.02
N GLY A 39 7.59 12.46 2.89
CA GLY A 39 6.52 13.45 2.81
C GLY A 39 5.14 12.84 3.07
N PHE A 40 4.88 11.64 2.53
CA PHE A 40 3.64 10.90 2.72
C PHE A 40 3.39 10.62 4.20
N PHE A 41 4.38 10.09 4.93
CA PHE A 41 4.25 9.86 6.37
C PHE A 41 4.05 11.16 7.16
N ASN A 42 4.75 12.24 6.80
CA ASN A 42 4.57 13.54 7.47
C ASN A 42 3.13 14.09 7.27
N MET A 43 2.58 13.95 6.06
CA MET A 43 1.20 14.29 5.76
C MET A 43 0.22 13.40 6.54
N PHE A 44 0.42 12.08 6.52
CA PHE A 44 -0.48 11.12 7.15
C PHE A 44 -0.52 11.28 8.66
N ASN A 45 0.63 11.49 9.30
CA ASN A 45 0.70 11.77 10.74
C ASN A 45 -0.14 13.01 11.08
N ARG A 46 0.05 14.12 10.35
CA ARG A 46 -0.75 15.34 10.56
C ARG A 46 -2.24 15.15 10.30
N PHE A 47 -2.58 14.34 9.30
CA PHE A 47 -3.96 14.01 8.99
C PHE A 47 -4.63 13.22 10.11
N MET A 48 -3.97 12.16 10.60
CA MET A 48 -4.45 11.33 11.71
C MET A 48 -4.53 12.14 13.01
N ASP A 49 -3.51 12.95 13.32
CA ASP A 49 -3.49 13.84 14.48
C ASP A 49 -4.64 14.86 14.43
N SER A 50 -4.90 15.47 13.27
CA SER A 50 -5.98 16.44 13.10
C SER A 50 -7.37 15.83 13.30
N LEU A 51 -7.52 14.55 12.94
CA LEU A 51 -8.76 13.80 13.13
C LEU A 51 -8.85 13.14 14.51
N GLN A 52 -7.84 13.32 15.37
CA GLN A 52 -7.73 12.68 16.69
C GLN A 52 -7.90 11.16 16.60
N ILE A 53 -7.49 10.55 15.49
CA ILE A 53 -7.57 9.11 15.32
C ILE A 53 -6.44 8.51 16.17
N PRO A 54 -6.76 7.79 17.26
CA PRO A 54 -5.71 7.17 18.05
C PRO A 54 -4.98 6.15 17.18
N VAL A 55 -3.66 6.07 17.34
CA VAL A 55 -2.90 4.94 16.82
C VAL A 55 -3.52 3.68 17.42
N GLU A 56 -4.06 2.82 16.57
CA GLU A 56 -4.62 1.55 17.01
C GLU A 56 -3.58 0.81 17.84
N VAL A 57 -3.96 0.38 19.03
CA VAL A 57 -3.10 -0.47 19.85
C VAL A 57 -2.74 -1.69 19.00
N GLN A 58 -1.47 -2.10 18.96
CA GLN A 58 -0.98 -3.19 18.09
C GLN A 58 -1.87 -4.44 18.12
N SER A 59 -2.54 -4.72 19.24
CA SER A 59 -3.53 -5.78 19.40
C SER A 59 -4.76 -5.68 18.50
N GLU A 60 -5.15 -4.49 18.05
CA GLU A 60 -6.24 -4.25 17.08
C GLU A 60 -5.75 -4.43 15.64
N VAL A 61 -4.50 -4.05 15.33
CA VAL A 61 -3.85 -4.32 14.04
C VAL A 61 -3.71 -5.83 13.80
N ASP A 62 -3.42 -6.60 14.85
CA ASP A 62 -3.37 -8.07 14.78
C ASP A 62 -4.76 -8.70 14.49
N LYS A 63 -5.86 -7.95 14.67
CA LYS A 63 -7.23 -8.36 14.28
C LYS A 63 -7.51 -8.09 12.80
N ILE A 64 -6.68 -7.31 12.11
CA ILE A 64 -6.67 -7.29 10.64
C ILE A 64 -6.24 -8.68 10.21
N LYS A 65 -7.24 -9.56 10.03
CA LYS A 65 -7.04 -10.96 9.69
C LYS A 65 -6.04 -11.03 8.55
N ARG A 66 -4.84 -11.54 8.86
CA ARG A 66 -3.91 -12.04 7.84
C ARG A 66 -4.76 -12.76 6.81
N SER A 67 -4.64 -12.26 5.58
CA SER A 67 -5.20 -12.74 4.34
C SER A 67 -5.84 -14.13 4.49
N LEU A 68 -7.17 -14.18 4.39
CA LEU A 68 -8.00 -15.37 4.21
C LEU A 68 -7.27 -16.70 4.50
N ASN A 69 -7.52 -17.32 5.65
CA ASN A 69 -7.15 -18.73 5.85
C ASN A 69 -8.05 -19.57 4.92
N LEU A 70 -7.63 -19.67 3.65
CA LEU A 70 -8.32 -20.40 2.60
C LEU A 70 -8.19 -21.87 2.93
N ASP A 71 -9.29 -22.45 3.41
CA ASP A 71 -9.42 -23.87 3.64
C ASP A 71 -9.26 -24.62 2.29
N PRO A 72 -8.20 -25.44 2.12
CA PRO A 72 -7.93 -26.14 0.87
C PRO A 72 -9.11 -27.01 0.40
N GLU A 73 -9.89 -27.56 1.32
CA GLU A 73 -11.06 -28.38 0.98
C GLU A 73 -12.17 -27.53 0.39
N LYS A 74 -12.42 -26.33 0.92
CA LYS A 74 -13.42 -25.41 0.35
C LYS A 74 -13.05 -24.95 -1.05
N VAL A 75 -11.77 -24.69 -1.28
CA VAL A 75 -11.27 -24.34 -2.62
C VAL A 75 -11.47 -25.50 -3.59
N ARG A 76 -11.14 -26.73 -3.17
CA ARG A 76 -11.34 -27.94 -3.96
C ARG A 76 -12.82 -28.14 -4.32
N THR A 77 -13.72 -28.08 -3.34
CA THR A 77 -15.15 -28.24 -3.57
C THR A 77 -15.67 -27.19 -4.54
N TYR A 78 -15.30 -25.93 -4.36
CA TYR A 78 -15.72 -24.85 -5.25
C TYR A 78 -15.26 -25.09 -6.70
N LEU A 79 -13.98 -25.42 -6.90
CA LEU A 79 -13.45 -25.71 -8.24
C LEU A 79 -14.14 -26.92 -8.87
N GLN A 80 -14.45 -27.94 -8.08
CA GLN A 80 -15.15 -29.13 -8.54
C GLN A 80 -16.58 -28.79 -8.98
N THR A 81 -17.31 -28.00 -8.19
CA THR A 81 -18.64 -27.49 -8.57
C THR A 81 -18.57 -26.64 -9.83
N VAL A 82 -17.55 -25.80 -9.99
CA VAL A 82 -17.37 -24.98 -11.20
C VAL A 82 -17.09 -25.83 -12.44
N LEU A 83 -16.26 -26.87 -12.30
CA LEU A 83 -15.97 -27.81 -13.39
C LEU A 83 -17.20 -28.63 -13.78
N GLU A 84 -17.99 -29.08 -12.81
CA GLU A 84 -19.23 -29.82 -13.03
C GLU A 84 -20.30 -28.97 -13.72
N ASN A 85 -20.34 -27.67 -13.41
CA ASN A 85 -21.29 -26.72 -13.98
C ASN A 85 -20.67 -25.85 -15.08
N TRP A 86 -19.56 -26.28 -15.67
CA TRP A 86 -18.87 -25.50 -16.69
C TRP A 86 -19.73 -25.41 -17.95
N PRO A 87 -20.20 -24.22 -18.35
CA PRO A 87 -21.11 -24.10 -19.48
C PRO A 87 -20.35 -24.33 -20.79
N ALA A 88 -21.01 -24.98 -21.77
CA ALA A 88 -20.45 -25.17 -23.10
C ALA A 88 -20.26 -23.84 -23.87
N SER A 89 -21.03 -22.81 -23.50
CA SER A 89 -20.87 -21.43 -23.97
C SER A 89 -21.22 -20.46 -22.85
N PHE A 90 -20.43 -19.38 -22.74
CA PHE A 90 -20.80 -18.28 -21.89
C PHE A 90 -21.85 -17.41 -22.59
N PRO A 91 -22.85 -16.88 -21.86
CA PRO A 91 -23.84 -16.01 -22.46
C PRO A 91 -23.14 -14.79 -23.09
N ASP A 92 -23.43 -14.53 -24.37
CA ASP A 92 -23.00 -13.31 -25.04
C ASP A 92 -23.70 -12.11 -24.38
N PRO A 93 -22.97 -11.15 -23.80
CA PRO A 93 -23.54 -9.93 -23.21
C PRO A 93 -24.45 -9.14 -24.17
N GLY A 94 -24.37 -9.38 -25.48
CA GLY A 94 -25.20 -8.74 -26.51
C GLY A 94 -26.54 -9.42 -26.83
N ALA A 95 -26.82 -10.64 -26.34
CA ALA A 95 -27.97 -11.43 -26.79
C ALA A 95 -29.34 -11.01 -26.19
N THR A 96 -29.36 -10.17 -25.16
CA THR A 96 -30.60 -9.72 -24.47
C THR A 96 -31.13 -8.37 -24.98
N ARG A 97 -30.58 -7.84 -26.08
CA ARG A 97 -31.07 -6.57 -26.67
C ARG A 97 -31.65 -6.81 -28.07
N ARG A 98 -32.85 -7.39 -28.14
CA ARG A 98 -33.80 -7.24 -29.25
C ARG A 98 -35.23 -7.31 -28.72
#